data_AF-A0AAU1ZL67-F1
#
_entry.id   AF-A0AAU1ZL67-F1
#
_cell.length_a   1.000
_cell.length_b   1.000
_cell.length_c   1.000
_cell.angle_alpha   90.00
_cell.angle_beta   90.00
_cell.angle_gamma   90.00
#
_symmetry.space_group_name_H-M   'P 1'
#
loop_
_entity.id
_entity.type
_entity.pdbx_description
1 polymer ?
#
loop_
_entity_poly.entity_id
_entity_poly.type
_entity_poly.pdbx_seq_one_letter_code
_entity_poly.pdbx_strand_id
1 'polypeptide(L)'
;MTTATNATRPCACGSYSYLVLLHETPHGDRTWEPRTTRCTGTTQSTYAQGHDAKLRKFLVEAGVAGVQVRKTEEKVVVERDAVRIADDLGWGDDVRQAVEKGRSEA
;
A
#
# COMPACT_ATOMS: atom_id res chain seq x y z
N MET A 1 7.76 38.29 7.14
CA MET A 1 6.94 37.20 6.56
C MET A 1 7.90 36.10 6.17
N THR A 2 8.02 35.06 6.99
CA THR A 2 8.92 33.93 6.71
C THR A 2 8.21 33.02 5.73
N THR A 3 8.61 33.06 4.45
CA THR A 3 8.15 32.11 3.44
C THR A 3 8.62 30.72 3.85
N ALA A 4 7.68 29.87 4.27
CA ALA A 4 7.96 28.44 4.40
C ALA A 4 8.36 27.92 3.01
N THR A 5 9.64 27.59 2.84
CA THR A 5 10.07 26.79 1.70
C THR A 5 9.24 25.52 1.72
N ASN A 6 8.39 25.31 0.71
CA ASN A 6 7.60 24.09 0.55
C ASN A 6 8.57 22.92 0.34
N ALA A 7 9.04 22.33 1.43
CA ALA A 7 10.00 21.24 1.42
C ALA A 7 9.34 20.02 0.74
N THR A 8 9.98 19.52 -0.30
CA THR A 8 9.58 18.26 -0.93
C THR A 8 9.85 17.11 0.03
N ARG A 9 8.84 16.27 0.22
CA ARG A 9 8.91 15.07 1.08
C ARG A 9 8.68 13.81 0.25
N PRO A 10 9.13 12.62 0.70
CA PRO A 10 8.79 11.38 0.04
C PRO A 10 7.27 11.24 -0.11
N CYS A 11 6.82 10.77 -1.27
CA CYS A 11 5.40 10.52 -1.48
C CYS A 11 4.90 9.41 -0.54
N ALA A 12 3.82 9.69 0.18
CA ALA A 12 3.29 8.77 1.19
C ALA A 12 2.82 7.42 0.62
N CYS A 13 2.56 7.29 -0.69
CA CYS A 13 2.22 5.98 -1.25
C CYS A 13 3.42 5.03 -1.27
N GLY A 14 4.66 5.55 -1.19
CA GLY A 14 5.89 4.76 -1.15
C GLY A 14 6.10 3.99 0.15
N SER A 15 5.36 4.30 1.22
CA SER A 15 5.48 3.60 2.50
C SER A 15 4.71 2.29 2.60
N TYR A 16 3.90 1.96 1.58
CA TYR A 16 3.04 0.78 1.59
C TYR A 16 3.70 -0.41 0.90
N SER A 17 3.61 -1.58 1.53
CA SER A 17 4.06 -2.85 0.98
C SER A 17 3.19 -4.02 1.46
N TYR A 18 3.20 -5.16 0.75
CA TYR A 18 2.72 -6.44 1.27
C TYR A 18 3.69 -7.54 0.86
N LEU A 19 3.73 -8.64 1.60
CA LEU A 19 4.62 -9.77 1.31
C LEU A 19 3.96 -10.76 0.36
N VAL A 20 4.73 -11.25 -0.60
CA VAL A 20 4.36 -12.35 -1.49
C VAL A 20 5.33 -13.50 -1.30
N LEU A 21 4.80 -14.71 -1.14
CA LEU A 21 5.62 -15.92 -1.06
C LEU A 21 6.24 -16.19 -2.43
N LEU A 22 7.57 -16.14 -2.53
CA LEU A 22 8.30 -16.46 -3.75
C LEU A 22 8.61 -17.95 -3.84
N HIS A 23 9.03 -18.54 -2.73
CA HIS A 23 9.46 -19.93 -2.69
C HIS A 23 9.16 -20.54 -1.33
N GLU A 24 8.72 -21.79 -1.35
CA GLU A 24 8.65 -22.66 -0.18
C GLU A 24 9.42 -23.93 -0.51
N THR A 25 10.47 -24.23 0.27
CA THR A 25 11.23 -25.47 0.09
C THR A 25 10.43 -26.65 0.67
N PRO A 26 10.68 -27.88 0.21
CA PRO A 26 10.07 -29.08 0.82
C PRO A 26 10.37 -29.26 2.32
N HIS A 27 11.40 -28.58 2.83
CA HIS A 27 11.79 -28.59 4.24
C HIS A 27 11.13 -27.47 5.07
N GLY A 28 10.29 -26.64 4.44
CA GLY A 28 9.49 -25.60 5.12
C GLY A 28 10.13 -24.22 5.15
N ASP A 29 11.26 -23.99 4.47
CA ASP A 29 11.84 -22.65 4.38
C ASP A 29 11.02 -21.79 3.42
N ARG A 30 10.66 -20.59 3.86
CA ARG A 30 9.84 -19.65 3.08
C ARG A 30 10.58 -18.37 2.78
N THR A 31 10.66 -18.03 1.49
CA THR A 31 11.22 -16.77 1.01
C THR A 31 10.10 -15.83 0.60
N TRP A 32 10.09 -14.63 1.17
CA TRP A 32 9.08 -13.61 0.92
C TRP A 32 9.68 -12.40 0.23
N GLU A 33 8.97 -11.83 -0.75
CA GLU A 33 9.32 -10.58 -1.40
C GLU A 33 8.33 -9.47 -1.03
N PRO A 34 8.80 -8.27 -0.65
CA PRO A 34 7.93 -7.12 -0.50
C PRO A 34 7.49 -6.60 -1.88
N ARG A 35 6.19 -6.66 -2.16
CA ARG A 35 5.56 -5.86 -3.21
C ARG A 35 5.29 -4.47 -2.66
N THR A 36 5.83 -3.45 -3.32
CA THR A 36 5.63 -2.04 -2.97
C THR A 36 4.88 -1.31 -4.08
N THR A 37 4.43 -0.08 -3.82
CA THR A 37 3.94 0.80 -4.89
C THR A 37 5.03 1.24 -5.86
N ARG A 38 6.30 0.84 -5.66
CA ARG A 38 7.49 1.26 -6.45
C ARG A 38 7.66 2.78 -6.55
N CYS A 39 7.09 3.54 -5.63
CA CYS A 39 7.19 5.00 -5.64
C CYS A 39 8.47 5.45 -4.95
N THR A 40 9.35 6.11 -5.71
CA THR A 40 10.56 6.77 -5.22
C THR A 40 10.49 8.30 -5.33
N GLY A 41 9.34 8.83 -5.75
CA GLY A 41 9.14 10.25 -5.98
C GLY A 41 8.99 11.07 -4.69
N THR A 42 9.28 12.36 -4.80
CA THR A 42 8.99 13.36 -3.77
C THR A 42 7.89 14.29 -4.25
N THR A 43 7.16 14.89 -3.32
CA THR A 43 6.02 15.78 -3.59
C THR A 43 5.90 16.84 -2.50
N GLN A 44 5.27 17.97 -2.81
CA GLN A 44 4.87 18.97 -1.82
C GLN A 44 3.52 18.60 -1.16
N SER A 45 2.75 17.72 -1.78
CA SER A 45 1.47 17.19 -1.26
C SER A 45 1.68 15.90 -0.46
N THR A 46 0.60 15.25 0.00
CA THR A 46 0.68 13.91 0.61
C THR A 46 1.05 12.84 -0.42
N TYR A 47 0.41 12.92 -1.59
CA TYR A 47 0.67 12.05 -2.72
C TYR A 47 1.23 12.84 -3.91
N ALA A 48 2.07 12.21 -4.73
CA ALA A 48 2.37 12.74 -6.06
C ALA A 48 1.11 12.61 -6.94
N GLN A 49 1.05 13.36 -8.03
CA GLN A 49 -0.13 13.38 -8.90
C GLN A 49 -0.49 11.96 -9.38
N GLY A 50 -1.72 11.51 -9.11
CA GLY A 50 -2.24 10.19 -9.50
C GLY A 50 -1.74 9.01 -8.64
N HIS A 51 -0.93 9.26 -7.60
CA HIS A 51 -0.42 8.20 -6.74
C HIS A 51 -1.43 7.71 -5.69
N ASP A 52 -2.51 8.48 -5.45
CA ASP A 52 -3.69 8.07 -4.72
C ASP A 52 -4.40 6.90 -5.44
N ALA A 53 -4.70 7.04 -6.74
CA ALA A 53 -5.26 5.96 -7.55
C ALA A 53 -4.34 4.74 -7.61
N LYS A 54 -3.02 4.96 -7.68
CA LYS A 54 -2.02 3.89 -7.61
C LYS A 54 -2.09 3.12 -6.29
N LEU A 55 -2.17 3.84 -5.17
CA LEU A 55 -2.28 3.24 -3.84
C LEU A 55 -3.62 2.49 -3.69
N ARG A 56 -4.73 3.07 -4.16
CA ARG A 56 -6.04 2.41 -4.15
C ARG A 56 -5.99 1.08 -4.90
N LYS A 57 -5.42 1.04 -6.11
CA LYS A 57 -5.25 -0.21 -6.88
C LYS A 57 -4.42 -1.24 -6.10
N PHE A 58 -3.32 -0.80 -5.50
CA PHE A 58 -2.45 -1.65 -4.69
C PHE A 58 -3.20 -2.28 -3.49
N LEU A 59 -4.06 -1.51 -2.82
CA LEU A 59 -4.90 -2.02 -1.72
C LEU A 59 -5.92 -3.05 -2.21
N VAL A 60 -6.52 -2.85 -3.39
CA VAL A 60 -7.42 -3.83 -4.00
C VAL A 60 -6.67 -5.13 -4.30
N GLU A 61 -5.48 -5.06 -4.91
CA GLU A 61 -4.66 -6.25 -5.21
C GLU A 61 -4.32 -7.04 -3.93
N ALA A 62 -3.89 -6.35 -2.87
CA ALA A 62 -3.61 -6.96 -1.58
C ALA A 62 -4.87 -7.58 -0.94
N GLY A 63 -6.00 -6.88 -1.01
CA GLY A 63 -7.28 -7.36 -0.49
C GLY A 63 -7.79 -8.60 -1.23
N VAL A 64 -7.70 -8.62 -2.56
CA VAL A 64 -8.04 -9.80 -3.37
C VAL A 64 -7.16 -10.98 -2.99
N ALA A 65 -5.85 -10.77 -2.86
CA ALA A 65 -4.91 -11.81 -2.42
C ALA A 65 -5.07 -12.23 -0.95
N GLY A 66 -5.86 -11.51 -0.15
CA GLY A 66 -6.09 -11.82 1.27
C GLY A 66 -4.87 -11.60 2.16
N VAL A 67 -3.93 -10.74 1.74
CA VAL A 67 -2.69 -10.47 2.48
C VAL A 67 -2.78 -9.17 3.27
N GLN A 68 -2.06 -9.12 4.39
CA GLN A 68 -1.91 -7.90 5.19
C GLN A 68 -1.01 -6.90 4.45
N VAL A 69 -1.38 -5.62 4.55
CA VAL A 69 -0.60 -4.50 4.04
C VAL A 69 0.18 -3.88 5.19
N ARG A 70 1.46 -3.65 4.94
CA ARG A 70 2.41 -2.95 5.80
C ARG A 70 2.46 -1.48 5.41
N LYS A 71 2.40 -0.60 6.39
CA LYS A 71 2.70 0.82 6.26
C LYS A 71 3.91 1.15 7.13
N THR A 72 4.97 1.66 6.52
CA THR A 72 6.19 2.08 7.23
C THR A 72 6.17 3.58 7.46
N GLU A 73 6.12 4.01 8.72
CA GLU A 73 6.23 5.41 9.11
C GLU A 73 7.42 5.57 10.07
N GLU A 74 8.43 6.31 9.63
CA GLU A 74 9.69 6.50 10.36
C GLU A 74 10.35 5.18 10.78
N LYS A 75 10.20 4.78 12.05
CA LYS A 75 10.78 3.56 12.65
C LYS A 75 9.72 2.53 13.02
N VAL A 76 8.45 2.77 12.66
CA VAL A 76 7.32 1.91 12.99
C VAL A 76 6.78 1.28 11.72
N VAL A 77 6.54 -0.03 11.78
CA VAL A 77 5.82 -0.76 10.74
C VAL A 77 4.49 -1.21 11.34
N VAL A 78 3.40 -0.83 10.69
CA VAL A 78 2.04 -1.25 11.08
C VAL A 78 1.49 -2.16 9.99
N GLU A 79 0.97 -3.32 10.39
CA GLU A 79 0.30 -4.27 9.49
C GLU A 79 -1.21 -4.20 9.71
N ARG A 80 -1.98 -4.06 8.62
CA ARG A 80 -3.46 -4.04 8.65
C ARG A 80 -4.05 -4.61 7.36
N ASP A 81 -5.32 -5.00 7.44
CA ASP A 81 -6.11 -5.35 6.27
C ASP A 81 -6.18 -4.18 5.27
N ALA A 82 -6.12 -4.51 3.98
CA ALA A 82 -6.15 -3.49 2.94
C ALA A 82 -7.41 -2.60 2.98
N VAL A 83 -8.57 -3.19 3.34
CA VAL A 83 -9.83 -2.45 3.50
C VAL A 83 -9.78 -1.51 4.70
N ARG A 84 -9.16 -1.91 5.82
CA ARG A 84 -9.03 -1.03 7.00
C ARG A 84 -8.12 0.17 6.71
N ILE A 85 -7.04 -0.05 5.96
CA ILE A 85 -6.20 1.06 5.48
C ILE A 85 -7.02 1.96 4.54
N ALA A 86 -7.83 1.38 3.66
CA ALA A 86 -8.69 2.16 2.77
C ALA A 86 -9.73 2.98 3.55
N ASP A 87 -10.34 2.43 4.61
CA ASP A 87 -11.24 3.16 5.50
C ASP A 87 -10.54 4.39 6.11
N ASP A 88 -9.32 4.22 6.63
CA ASP A 88 -8.50 5.32 7.19
C ASP A 88 -8.17 6.41 6.15
N LEU A 89 -8.15 6.05 4.85
CA LEU A 89 -7.87 6.95 3.73
C LEU A 89 -9.13 7.53 3.07
N GLY A 90 -10.33 7.14 3.54
CA GLY A 90 -11.61 7.57 2.97
C GLY A 90 -12.03 6.85 1.68
N TRP A 91 -11.45 5.68 1.40
CA TRP A 91 -11.72 4.85 0.21
C TRP A 91 -12.31 3.47 0.55
N GLY A 92 -12.79 3.30 1.79
CA GLY A 92 -13.21 2.02 2.35
C GLY A 92 -14.19 1.24 1.48
N ASP A 93 -15.35 1.83 1.19
CA ASP A 93 -16.42 1.18 0.41
C ASP A 93 -15.97 0.84 -1.01
N ASP A 94 -15.28 1.80 -1.62
CA ASP A 94 -14.71 1.77 -2.95
C ASP A 94 -13.69 0.64 -3.14
N VAL A 95 -12.88 0.35 -2.12
CA VAL A 95 -11.91 -0.75 -2.12
C VAL A 95 -12.60 -2.06 -1.77
N ARG A 96 -13.52 -2.07 -0.80
CA ARG A 96 -14.26 -3.27 -0.38
C ARG A 96 -15.03 -3.89 -1.54
N GLN A 97 -15.81 -3.09 -2.27
CA GLN A 97 -16.56 -3.55 -3.44
C GLN A 97 -15.64 -4.11 -4.53
N ALA A 98 -14.50 -3.45 -4.79
CA ALA A 98 -13.55 -3.90 -5.80
C ALA A 98 -12.86 -5.22 -5.40
N VAL A 99 -12.58 -5.43 -4.10
CA VAL A 99 -12.04 -6.69 -3.59
C VAL A 99 -13.05 -7.83 -3.70
N GLU A 100 -14.31 -7.58 -3.32
CA GLU A 100 -15.39 -8.57 -3.44
C GLU A 100 -15.60 -9.02 -4.89
N LYS A 101 -15.61 -8.05 -5.82
CA LYS A 101 -15.66 -8.33 -7.25
C LYS A 101 -14.46 -9.15 -7.70
N GLY A 102 -13.24 -8.69 -7.39
CA GLY A 102 -12.01 -9.36 -7.83
C GLY A 102 -11.87 -10.78 -7.29
N ARG A 103 -12.35 -11.07 -6.07
CA ARG A 103 -12.38 -12.43 -5.51
C ARG A 103 -13.41 -13.34 -6.15
N SER A 104 -14.50 -12.79 -6.68
CA SER A 104 -15.53 -13.57 -7.37
C SER A 104 -15.11 -13.98 -8.78
N GLU A 105 -14.11 -13.29 -9.34
CA GLU A 105 -13.59 -13.47 -10.70
C GLU A 105 -12.25 -14.24 -10.74
N ALA A 106 -11.65 -14.54 -9.59
CA ALA A 106 -10.34 -15.20 -9.44
C ALA A 106 -10.47 -16.71 -9.20
#